data_AF-A0A0S8CD69-F1
#
_entry.id   AF-A0A0S8CD69-F1
#
_cell.length_a   1.000
_cell.length_b   1.000
_cell.length_c   1.000
_cell.angle_alpha   90.00
_cell.angle_beta   90.00
_cell.angle_gamma   90.00
#
_symmetry.space_group_name_H-M   'P 1'
#
loop_
_entity.id
_entity.type
_entity.pdbx_description
1 polymer ?
#
loop_
_entity_poly.entity_id
_entity_poly.type
_entity_poly.pdbx_seq_one_letter_code
_entity_poly.pdbx_strand_id
1 'polypeptide(L)'
;MAKNWKQILQRVDDLRWDLSRDYKKGMRVPGRIYASEKMLDAMAGDEAIEQVANVAFLPGIVGHSLAMPDIHWGYGFPIGGVAATRLDDGVVSPGGVGYDINCGVRVLRTNLREDEFSPHVPALLNQIFRDVPAGLGLSGQLKVSMKEIDNVMAYGARWAVEKGYGWPQDLEAIESSGALPGADPTKISRRARERGVPQLGTLGSGNHFLELQVVDEIFDEKAARVMGIDEVGQIMVFIHTGSRGLG
;
A
#
# COMPACT_ATOMS: atom_id res chain seq x y z
N MET A 1 -21.82 -4.21 20.52
CA MET A 1 -22.83 -4.90 19.69
C MET A 1 -22.61 -4.43 18.27
N ALA A 2 -22.25 -5.32 17.36
CA ALA A 2 -22.14 -5.01 15.94
C ALA A 2 -23.45 -4.37 15.46
N LYS A 3 -23.39 -3.15 14.93
CA LYS A 3 -24.57 -2.45 14.42
C LYS A 3 -24.96 -3.08 13.09
N ASN A 4 -26.25 -3.37 12.91
CA ASN A 4 -26.75 -3.93 11.67
C ASN A 4 -26.57 -2.89 10.55
N TRP A 5 -25.64 -3.14 9.63
CA TRP A 5 -25.31 -2.21 8.53
C TRP A 5 -26.55 -1.83 7.71
N LYS A 6 -27.53 -2.73 7.57
CA LYS A 6 -28.79 -2.52 6.84
C LYS A 6 -29.68 -1.42 7.44
N GLN A 7 -29.46 -1.09 8.71
CA GLN A 7 -30.22 -0.04 9.40
C GLN A 7 -29.50 1.31 9.38
N ILE A 8 -28.20 1.34 9.12
CA ILE A 8 -27.35 2.54 9.22
C ILE A 8 -26.91 3.07 7.85
N LEU A 9 -26.72 2.19 6.87
CA LEU A 9 -26.30 2.55 5.52
C LEU A 9 -27.51 2.71 4.60
N GLN A 10 -27.44 3.72 3.74
CA GLN A 10 -28.42 4.00 2.70
C GLN A 10 -27.86 3.53 1.36
N ARG A 11 -28.60 2.65 0.67
CA ARG A 11 -28.18 2.16 -0.65
C ARG A 11 -28.21 3.30 -1.68
N VAL A 12 -27.12 3.48 -2.41
CA VAL A 12 -27.03 4.37 -3.57
C VAL A 12 -27.24 3.54 -4.85
N ASP A 13 -26.52 2.43 -4.96
CA ASP A 13 -26.72 1.39 -6.00
C ASP A 13 -26.20 0.03 -5.50
N ASP A 14 -25.93 -0.92 -6.41
CA ASP A 14 -25.52 -2.29 -6.10
C ASP A 14 -24.16 -2.39 -5.40
N LEU A 15 -23.30 -1.37 -5.55
CA LEU A 15 -21.94 -1.37 -5.03
C LEU A 15 -21.63 -0.16 -4.15
N ARG A 16 -22.56 0.78 -3.97
CA ARG A 16 -22.34 2.03 -3.23
C ARG A 16 -23.38 2.24 -2.13
N TRP A 17 -22.88 2.59 -0.96
CA TRP A 17 -23.68 2.78 0.25
C TRP A 17 -23.24 4.04 0.97
N ASP A 18 -24.17 4.93 1.27
CA ASP A 18 -23.90 6.16 2.00
C ASP A 18 -24.23 6.00 3.48
N LEU A 19 -23.30 6.43 4.34
CA LEU A 19 -23.54 6.66 5.75
C LEU A 19 -23.96 8.12 5.91
N SER A 20 -25.21 8.35 6.31
CA SER A 20 -25.74 9.70 6.46
C SER A 20 -24.84 10.58 7.31
N ARG A 21 -24.65 11.84 6.91
CA ARG A 21 -23.97 12.85 7.74
C ARG A 21 -24.65 13.02 9.10
N ASP A 22 -25.94 12.77 9.19
CA ASP A 22 -26.68 12.91 10.45
C ASP A 22 -26.59 11.67 11.34
N TYR A 23 -25.86 10.63 10.91
CA TYR A 23 -25.62 9.41 11.68
C TYR A 23 -25.00 9.70 13.05
N LYS A 24 -24.05 10.65 13.11
CA LYS A 24 -23.53 11.21 14.36
C LYS A 24 -23.49 12.72 14.28
N LYS A 25 -24.03 13.38 15.31
CA LYS A 25 -24.01 14.84 15.43
C LYS A 25 -22.56 15.35 15.39
N GLY A 26 -22.26 16.20 14.42
CA GLY A 26 -20.95 16.83 14.25
C GLY A 26 -20.11 16.28 13.10
N MET A 27 -20.55 15.21 12.42
CA MET A 27 -19.96 14.83 11.13
C MET A 27 -20.08 16.00 10.15
N ARG A 28 -19.00 16.27 9.41
CA ARG A 28 -18.90 17.39 8.46
C ARG A 28 -19.35 16.97 7.06
N VAL A 29 -19.12 15.71 6.71
CA VAL A 29 -19.49 15.08 5.44
C VAL A 29 -20.19 13.74 5.69
N PRO A 30 -20.95 13.19 4.72
CA PRO A 30 -21.38 11.79 4.78
C PRO A 30 -20.17 10.83 4.62
N GLY A 31 -20.38 9.57 4.99
CA GLY A 31 -19.49 8.47 4.60
C GLY A 31 -19.98 7.79 3.31
N ARG A 32 -19.08 7.18 2.54
CA ARG A 32 -19.43 6.33 1.41
C ARG A 32 -18.58 5.07 1.38
N ILE A 33 -19.25 3.92 1.31
CA ILE A 33 -18.64 2.59 1.29
C ILE A 33 -18.92 1.95 -0.07
N TYR A 34 -17.87 1.48 -0.72
CA TYR A 34 -17.95 0.70 -1.95
C TYR A 34 -17.94 -0.78 -1.60
N ALA A 35 -19.05 -1.50 -1.70
CA ALA A 35 -19.12 -2.92 -1.37
C ALA A 35 -20.39 -3.55 -1.93
N SER A 36 -20.34 -4.85 -2.28
CA SER A 36 -21.56 -5.63 -2.49
C SER A 36 -22.24 -5.96 -1.15
N GLU A 37 -23.53 -6.32 -1.16
CA GLU A 37 -24.23 -6.76 0.07
C GLU A 37 -23.52 -7.94 0.75
N LYS A 38 -23.00 -8.89 -0.04
CA LYS A 38 -22.23 -10.04 0.48
C LYS A 38 -20.97 -9.61 1.23
N MET A 39 -20.28 -8.59 0.72
CA MET A 39 -19.10 -8.03 1.39
C MET A 39 -19.49 -7.31 2.68
N LEU A 40 -20.56 -6.52 2.67
CA LEU A 40 -21.09 -5.85 3.86
C LEU A 40 -21.52 -6.84 4.95
N ASP A 41 -22.17 -7.95 4.57
CA ASP A 41 -22.53 -9.02 5.50
C ASP A 41 -21.29 -9.69 6.10
N ALA A 42 -20.20 -9.83 5.34
CA ALA A 42 -18.94 -10.40 5.83
C ALA A 42 -18.18 -9.46 6.80
N MET A 43 -18.25 -8.13 6.61
CA MET A 43 -17.59 -7.14 7.48
C MET A 43 -18.44 -6.69 8.67
N ALA A 44 -19.71 -7.10 8.73
CA ALA A 44 -20.69 -6.62 9.71
C ALA A 44 -20.26 -6.77 11.19
N GLY A 45 -19.24 -7.57 11.49
CA GLY A 45 -18.75 -7.85 12.84
C GLY A 45 -17.69 -6.90 13.39
N ASP A 46 -17.14 -5.98 12.59
CA ASP A 46 -16.07 -5.07 13.03
C ASP A 46 -16.52 -3.60 13.20
N GLU A 47 -15.58 -2.73 13.58
CA GLU A 47 -15.84 -1.30 13.84
C GLU A 47 -15.48 -0.39 12.65
N ALA A 48 -15.27 -0.94 11.45
CA ALA A 48 -14.76 -0.17 10.31
C ALA A 48 -15.77 0.90 9.84
N ILE A 49 -17.07 0.58 9.84
CA ILE A 49 -18.14 1.56 9.51
C ILE A 49 -18.14 2.72 10.51
N GLU A 50 -17.87 2.45 11.79
CA GLU A 50 -17.74 3.50 12.81
C GLU A 50 -16.51 4.37 12.55
N GLN A 51 -15.42 3.79 12.06
CA GLN A 51 -14.23 4.56 11.67
C GLN A 51 -14.49 5.45 10.45
N VAL A 52 -15.26 4.98 9.46
CA VAL A 52 -15.74 5.84 8.36
C VAL A 52 -16.50 7.05 8.92
N ALA A 53 -17.39 6.83 9.90
CA ALA A 53 -18.11 7.90 10.57
C ALA A 53 -17.16 8.86 11.30
N ASN A 54 -16.15 8.35 12.02
CA ASN A 54 -15.22 9.16 12.79
C ASN A 54 -14.33 10.03 11.90
N VAL A 55 -13.85 9.50 10.77
CA VAL A 55 -13.07 10.24 9.76
C VAL A 55 -13.89 11.40 9.19
N ALA A 56 -15.21 11.27 9.09
CA ALA A 56 -16.09 12.33 8.61
C ALA A 56 -16.17 13.56 9.54
N PHE A 57 -15.58 13.52 10.75
CA PHE A 57 -15.48 14.68 11.66
C PHE A 57 -14.27 15.57 11.39
N LEU A 58 -13.30 15.13 10.58
CA LEU A 58 -12.02 15.83 10.42
C LEU A 58 -12.20 17.23 9.85
N PRO A 59 -11.58 18.27 10.44
CA PRO A 59 -11.57 19.61 9.86
C PRO A 59 -11.07 19.60 8.42
N GLY A 60 -11.65 20.44 7.57
CA GLY A 60 -11.29 20.54 6.17
C GLY A 60 -11.61 19.34 5.29
N ILE A 61 -12.24 18.26 5.79
CA ILE A 61 -12.58 17.09 4.96
C ILE A 61 -13.51 17.47 3.80
N VAL A 62 -13.26 16.87 2.63
CA VAL A 62 -13.92 17.21 1.35
C VAL A 62 -14.76 16.04 0.85
N GLY A 63 -15.99 16.33 0.44
CA GLY A 63 -16.87 15.36 -0.22
C GLY A 63 -17.41 14.32 0.74
N HIS A 64 -16.67 13.22 0.94
CA HIS A 64 -17.07 12.06 1.73
C HIS A 64 -15.87 11.48 2.49
N SER A 65 -16.14 10.82 3.61
CA SER A 65 -15.23 9.80 4.16
C SER A 65 -15.43 8.51 3.37
N LEU A 66 -14.44 8.09 2.58
CA LEU A 66 -14.58 6.96 1.66
C LEU A 66 -14.00 5.68 2.24
N ALA A 67 -14.58 4.54 1.85
CA ALA A 67 -14.12 3.21 2.18
C ALA A 67 -14.21 2.27 0.97
N MET A 68 -13.10 1.61 0.66
CA MET A 68 -12.96 0.66 -0.44
C MET A 68 -13.56 -0.72 -0.09
N PRO A 69 -13.76 -1.62 -1.08
CA PRO A 69 -14.41 -2.91 -0.85
C PRO A 69 -13.73 -3.87 0.12
N ASP A 70 -12.44 -3.67 0.36
CA ASP A 70 -11.60 -4.40 1.30
C ASP A 70 -11.51 -3.73 2.68
N ILE A 71 -12.44 -2.81 2.97
CA ILE A 71 -12.50 -2.11 4.26
C ILE A 71 -12.54 -3.09 5.44
N HIS A 72 -11.71 -2.81 6.44
CA HIS A 72 -11.74 -3.47 7.74
C HIS A 72 -11.14 -2.59 8.84
N TRP A 73 -11.33 -3.02 10.09
CA TRP A 73 -10.92 -2.27 11.27
C TRP A 73 -9.43 -1.92 11.29
N GLY A 74 -9.12 -0.62 11.40
CA GLY A 74 -7.76 -0.08 11.42
C GLY A 74 -7.45 0.77 12.67
N TYR A 75 -6.43 1.62 12.59
CA TYR A 75 -6.02 2.51 13.68
C TYR A 75 -6.55 3.94 13.46
N GLY A 76 -7.69 4.24 14.08
CA GLY A 76 -8.38 5.53 13.92
C GLY A 76 -9.15 5.62 12.59
N PHE A 77 -8.45 5.50 11.46
CA PHE A 77 -9.05 5.27 10.15
C PHE A 77 -9.25 3.77 9.91
N PRO A 78 -10.24 3.37 9.09
CA PRO A 78 -10.30 2.01 8.60
C PRO A 78 -9.20 1.76 7.56
N ILE A 79 -8.69 0.54 7.49
CA ILE A 79 -7.87 0.11 6.35
C ILE A 79 -8.79 0.08 5.12
N GLY A 80 -8.29 0.47 3.95
CA GLY A 80 -9.11 0.74 2.76
C GLY A 80 -9.87 2.08 2.83
N GLY A 81 -9.60 2.92 3.82
CA GLY A 81 -10.17 4.26 3.94
C GLY A 81 -9.48 5.29 3.04
N VAL A 82 -10.25 6.23 2.49
CA VAL A 82 -9.72 7.40 1.76
C VAL A 82 -10.41 8.67 2.26
N ALA A 83 -9.62 9.70 2.59
CA ALA A 83 -10.15 11.02 2.92
C ALA A 83 -9.23 12.10 2.35
N ALA A 84 -9.83 13.10 1.71
CA ALA A 84 -9.14 14.31 1.30
C ALA A 84 -9.50 15.44 2.28
N THR A 85 -8.48 16.15 2.77
CA THR A 85 -8.63 17.36 3.58
C THR A 85 -8.02 18.55 2.83
N ARG A 86 -8.61 19.74 3.00
CA ARG A 86 -8.07 20.96 2.38
C ARG A 86 -6.73 21.35 3.00
N LEU A 87 -5.90 22.05 2.24
CA LEU A 87 -4.58 22.51 2.70
C LEU A 87 -4.64 23.69 3.68
N ASP A 88 -5.67 24.52 3.59
CA ASP A 88 -5.81 25.78 4.33
C ASP A 88 -6.41 25.60 5.74
N ASP A 89 -7.44 24.78 5.88
CA ASP A 89 -8.15 24.54 7.15
C ASP A 89 -8.30 23.05 7.52
N GLY A 90 -7.61 22.18 6.80
CA GLY A 90 -7.62 20.74 7.02
C GLY A 90 -6.56 20.23 7.96
N VAL A 91 -6.54 18.90 8.10
CA VAL A 91 -5.65 18.18 9.00
C VAL A 91 -4.94 17.05 8.27
N VAL A 92 -3.74 16.71 8.77
CA VAL A 92 -3.04 15.46 8.44
C VAL A 92 -3.12 14.55 9.66
N SER A 93 -3.52 13.30 9.45
CA SER A 93 -3.60 12.30 10.52
C SER A 93 -2.70 11.11 10.18
N PRO A 94 -1.65 10.81 10.99
CA PRO A 94 -0.81 9.64 10.78
C PRO A 94 -1.60 8.33 10.74
N GLY A 95 -2.68 8.21 11.54
CA GLY A 95 -3.55 7.04 11.51
C GLY A 95 -4.32 6.86 10.20
N GLY A 96 -4.47 7.92 9.39
CA GLY A 96 -5.04 7.85 8.05
C GLY A 96 -4.05 7.51 6.94
N VAL A 97 -2.75 7.50 7.25
CA VAL A 97 -1.70 7.00 6.35
C VAL A 97 -1.36 5.53 6.70
N GLY A 98 -1.27 5.22 7.99
CA GLY A 98 -0.88 3.91 8.49
C GLY A 98 0.54 3.89 9.05
N TYR A 99 0.85 2.83 9.81
CA TYR A 99 2.16 2.67 10.45
C TYR A 99 3.27 2.32 9.47
N ASP A 100 3.04 1.38 8.55
CA ASP A 100 4.00 1.06 7.51
C ASP A 100 3.85 2.04 6.34
N ILE A 101 4.42 3.23 6.53
CA ILE A 101 4.37 4.32 5.56
C ILE A 101 4.92 3.81 4.22
N ASN A 102 4.15 4.02 3.14
CA ASN A 102 4.51 3.58 1.80
C ASN A 102 4.70 2.04 1.68
N CYS A 103 4.00 1.24 2.50
CA CYS A 103 3.74 -0.16 2.16
C CYS A 103 3.05 -0.20 0.80
N GLY A 104 3.64 -0.92 -0.15
CA GLY A 104 3.24 -0.84 -1.54
C GLY A 104 3.78 -1.98 -2.38
N VAL A 105 3.33 -2.02 -3.62
CA VAL A 105 3.60 -3.11 -4.55
C VAL A 105 4.42 -2.61 -5.72
N ARG A 106 5.44 -3.38 -6.09
CA ARG A 106 6.12 -3.28 -7.38
C ARG A 106 5.86 -4.57 -8.16
N VAL A 107 5.55 -4.41 -9.44
CA VAL A 107 5.44 -5.53 -10.39
C VAL A 107 6.57 -5.41 -11.40
N LEU A 108 7.34 -6.47 -11.57
CA LEU A 108 8.34 -6.60 -12.62
C LEU A 108 7.80 -7.55 -13.70
N ARG A 109 7.82 -7.11 -14.95
CA ARG A 109 7.53 -7.97 -16.09
C ARG A 109 8.76 -8.77 -16.50
N THR A 110 8.52 -9.97 -17.03
CA THR A 110 9.55 -10.75 -17.71
C THR A 110 9.07 -11.13 -19.10
N ASN A 111 9.99 -11.63 -19.93
CA ASN A 111 9.64 -12.26 -21.21
C ASN A 111 9.55 -13.79 -21.08
N LEU A 112 9.55 -14.33 -19.85
CA LEU A 112 9.51 -15.76 -19.59
C LEU A 112 8.07 -16.26 -19.65
N ARG A 113 7.89 -17.47 -20.15
CA ARG A 113 6.60 -18.17 -20.16
C ARG A 113 6.59 -19.31 -19.15
N GLU A 114 5.41 -19.66 -18.65
CA GLU A 114 5.23 -20.69 -17.62
C GLU A 114 5.79 -22.05 -18.03
N ASP A 115 5.60 -22.45 -19.28
CA ASP A 115 6.10 -23.71 -19.83
C ASP A 115 7.63 -23.78 -19.83
N GLU A 116 8.30 -22.65 -20.06
CA GLU A 116 9.76 -22.54 -20.00
C GLU A 116 10.29 -22.42 -18.57
N PHE A 117 9.52 -21.77 -17.69
CA PHE A 117 9.99 -21.34 -16.37
C PHE A 117 9.71 -22.37 -15.26
N SER A 118 8.62 -23.13 -15.36
CA SER A 118 8.15 -24.04 -14.30
C SER A 118 9.22 -25.00 -13.74
N PRO A 119 10.08 -25.63 -14.56
CA PRO A 119 11.11 -26.54 -14.04
C PRO A 119 12.16 -25.85 -13.17
N HIS A 120 12.34 -24.53 -13.32
CA HIS A 120 13.37 -23.75 -12.64
C HIS A 120 12.87 -23.04 -11.37
N VAL A 121 11.56 -23.01 -11.14
CA VAL A 121 10.92 -22.32 -10.00
C VAL A 121 11.58 -22.68 -8.66
N PRO A 122 11.80 -23.97 -8.31
CA PRO A 122 12.39 -24.30 -7.00
C PRO A 122 13.81 -23.75 -6.83
N ALA A 123 14.62 -23.80 -7.88
CA ALA A 123 15.99 -23.29 -7.84
C ALA A 123 16.01 -21.76 -7.72
N LEU A 124 15.15 -21.06 -8.47
CA LEU A 124 15.08 -19.60 -8.40
C LEU A 124 14.54 -19.12 -7.06
N LEU A 125 13.47 -19.73 -6.53
CA LEU A 125 12.92 -19.35 -5.22
C LEU A 125 13.96 -19.54 -4.10
N ASN A 126 14.73 -20.63 -4.14
CA ASN A 126 15.83 -20.84 -3.20
C ASN A 126 16.92 -19.76 -3.31
N GLN A 127 17.22 -19.30 -4.52
CA GLN A 127 18.18 -18.22 -4.74
C GLN A 127 17.63 -16.87 -4.25
N ILE A 128 16.38 -16.54 -4.62
CA ILE A 128 15.68 -15.33 -4.16
C ILE A 128 15.63 -15.28 -2.63
N PHE A 129 15.32 -16.39 -1.97
CA PHE A 129 15.27 -16.44 -0.51
C PHE A 129 16.63 -16.15 0.15
N ARG A 130 17.74 -16.47 -0.52
CA ARG A 130 19.10 -16.15 -0.05
C ARG A 130 19.44 -14.68 -0.29
N ASP A 131 19.04 -14.15 -1.43
CA ASP A 131 19.42 -12.81 -1.90
C ASP A 131 18.52 -11.71 -1.33
N VAL A 132 17.27 -12.04 -1.00
CA VAL A 132 16.25 -11.12 -0.49
C VAL A 132 15.82 -11.55 0.91
N PRO A 133 16.44 -11.03 1.98
CA PRO A 133 16.12 -11.44 3.34
C PRO A 133 14.67 -11.14 3.71
N ALA A 134 13.97 -12.15 4.24
CA ALA A 134 12.60 -12.06 4.72
C ALA A 134 12.50 -12.56 6.17
N GLY A 135 11.78 -11.83 7.03
CA GLY A 135 11.61 -12.16 8.44
C GLY A 135 11.75 -10.97 9.38
N LEU A 136 11.30 -11.15 10.63
CA LEU A 136 11.41 -10.14 11.68
C LEU A 136 12.86 -9.97 12.14
N GLY A 137 13.34 -8.73 12.16
CA GLY A 137 14.65 -8.39 12.72
C GLY A 137 15.86 -8.78 11.87
N LEU A 138 15.66 -9.29 10.65
CA LEU A 138 16.75 -9.52 9.72
C LEU A 138 17.35 -8.20 9.24
N SER A 139 18.67 -8.23 9.03
CA SER A 139 19.38 -7.12 8.41
C SER A 139 19.57 -7.38 6.92
N GLY A 140 19.44 -6.33 6.12
CA GLY A 140 19.73 -6.39 4.69
C GLY A 140 21.21 -6.62 4.44
N GLN A 141 21.51 -7.11 3.24
CA GLN A 141 22.91 -7.22 2.78
C GLN A 141 23.52 -5.84 2.49
N LEU A 142 22.68 -4.82 2.29
CA LEU A 142 23.06 -3.44 2.07
C LEU A 142 23.55 -2.79 3.36
N LYS A 143 24.84 -2.45 3.40
CA LYS A 143 25.43 -1.72 4.53
C LYS A 143 25.40 -0.23 4.26
N VAL A 144 24.41 0.45 4.82
CA VAL A 144 24.27 1.90 4.77
C VAL A 144 24.61 2.50 6.13
N SER A 145 25.40 3.58 6.14
CA SER A 145 25.74 4.29 7.38
C SER A 145 24.58 5.16 7.86
N MET A 146 24.59 5.53 9.15
CA MET A 146 23.63 6.48 9.72
C MET A 146 23.64 7.87 9.03
N LYS A 147 24.71 8.22 8.33
CA LYS A 147 24.79 9.46 7.54
C LYS A 147 24.22 9.26 6.13
N GLU A 148 24.44 8.08 5.56
CA GLU A 148 24.01 7.79 4.18
C GLU A 148 22.49 7.53 4.09
N ILE A 149 21.85 7.09 5.18
CA ILE A 149 20.39 6.92 5.22
C ILE A 149 19.62 8.24 4.97
N ASP A 150 20.23 9.40 5.24
CA ASP A 150 19.64 10.70 4.89
C ASP A 150 19.44 10.83 3.38
N ASN A 151 20.42 10.36 2.59
CA ASN A 151 20.33 10.35 1.13
C ASN A 151 19.27 9.35 0.66
N VAL A 152 19.15 8.20 1.32
CA VAL A 152 18.08 7.22 1.02
C VAL A 152 16.69 7.84 1.24
N MET A 153 16.49 8.55 2.36
CA MET A 153 15.20 9.19 2.67
C MET A 153 14.91 10.40 1.76
N ALA A 154 15.92 11.18 1.40
CA ALA A 154 15.75 12.38 0.59
C ALA A 154 15.56 12.08 -0.91
N TYR A 155 16.24 11.05 -1.42
CA TYR A 155 16.28 10.76 -2.86
C TYR A 155 15.61 9.44 -3.24
N GLY A 156 15.21 8.61 -2.27
CA GLY A 156 14.44 7.39 -2.48
C GLY A 156 15.07 6.45 -3.51
N ALA A 157 14.27 6.01 -4.48
CA ALA A 157 14.73 5.09 -5.53
C ALA A 157 15.85 5.66 -6.40
N ARG A 158 15.96 6.99 -6.54
CA ARG A 158 17.06 7.61 -7.29
C ARG A 158 18.41 7.31 -6.66
N TRP A 159 18.50 7.36 -5.33
CA TRP A 159 19.72 6.95 -4.62
C TRP A 159 20.08 5.50 -4.92
N ALA A 160 19.10 4.61 -4.97
CA ALA A 160 19.34 3.19 -5.25
C ALA A 160 19.93 3.01 -6.67
N VAL A 161 19.35 3.65 -7.68
CA VAL A 161 19.86 3.62 -9.06
C VAL A 161 21.27 4.21 -9.16
N GLU A 162 21.54 5.34 -8.49
CA GLU A 162 22.89 5.95 -8.47
C GLU A 162 23.95 5.05 -7.80
N LYS A 163 23.53 4.15 -6.90
CA LYS A 163 24.39 3.12 -6.30
C LYS A 163 24.48 1.83 -7.12
N GLY A 164 23.82 1.77 -8.27
CA GLY A 164 23.84 0.61 -9.19
C GLY A 164 22.74 -0.42 -8.94
N TYR A 165 21.72 -0.10 -8.14
CA TYR A 165 20.55 -0.95 -7.92
C TYR A 165 19.42 -0.57 -8.88
N GLY A 166 19.40 -1.22 -10.04
CA GLY A 166 18.40 -0.99 -11.09
C GLY A 166 18.92 -0.12 -12.24
N TRP A 167 17.99 0.40 -13.03
CA TRP A 167 18.27 1.20 -14.22
C TRP A 167 17.62 2.58 -14.13
N PRO A 168 18.15 3.59 -14.84
CA PRO A 168 17.54 4.94 -14.88
C PRO A 168 16.05 4.92 -15.25
N GLN A 169 15.64 4.05 -16.18
CA GLN A 169 14.27 3.91 -16.65
C GLN A 169 13.32 3.37 -15.58
N ASP A 170 13.83 2.69 -14.55
CA ASP A 170 13.00 2.21 -13.44
C ASP A 170 12.29 3.39 -12.76
N LEU A 171 12.91 4.57 -12.72
CA LEU A 171 12.34 5.77 -12.10
C LEU A 171 11.10 6.31 -12.84
N GLU A 172 10.94 5.99 -14.12
CA GLU A 172 9.77 6.41 -14.90
C GLU A 172 8.53 5.55 -14.60
N ALA A 173 8.74 4.33 -14.11
CA ALA A 173 7.70 3.35 -13.81
C ALA A 173 7.35 3.28 -12.31
N ILE A 174 7.75 4.27 -11.52
CA ILE A 174 7.46 4.35 -10.08
C ILE A 174 6.63 5.59 -9.81
N GLU A 175 5.60 5.46 -8.96
CA GLU A 175 4.85 6.60 -8.46
C GLU A 175 5.80 7.67 -7.88
N SER A 176 5.57 8.94 -8.26
CA SER A 176 6.42 10.08 -7.88
C SER A 176 7.91 9.88 -8.21
N SER A 177 8.23 9.07 -9.21
CA SER A 177 9.60 8.66 -9.56
C SER A 177 10.40 8.09 -8.38
N GLY A 178 9.71 7.49 -7.41
CA GLY A 178 10.29 6.87 -6.23
C GLY A 178 10.88 7.85 -5.21
N ALA A 179 10.54 9.14 -5.27
CA ALA A 179 10.95 10.14 -4.28
C ALA A 179 9.90 11.25 -4.14
N LEU A 180 9.26 11.33 -2.96
CA LEU A 180 8.34 12.43 -2.66
C LEU A 180 9.12 13.74 -2.41
N PRO A 181 8.72 14.86 -3.05
CA PRO A 181 9.40 16.13 -2.87
C PRO A 181 9.24 16.66 -1.44
N GLY A 182 10.27 17.33 -0.92
CA GLY A 182 10.23 17.95 0.41
C GLY A 182 10.48 17.00 1.57
N ALA A 183 10.92 15.76 1.32
CA ALA A 183 11.39 14.87 2.37
C ALA A 183 12.55 15.51 3.15
N ASP A 184 12.37 15.66 4.46
CA ASP A 184 13.36 16.24 5.38
C ASP A 184 13.80 15.18 6.41
N PRO A 185 14.96 14.53 6.18
CA PRO A 185 15.50 13.55 7.11
C PRO A 185 15.65 14.08 8.54
N THR A 186 15.87 15.39 8.74
CA THR A 186 16.09 15.95 10.09
C THR A 186 14.86 15.82 11.00
N LYS A 187 13.67 15.59 10.43
CA LYS A 187 12.43 15.33 11.18
C LYS A 187 12.30 13.90 11.67
N ILE A 188 13.13 12.98 11.17
CA ILE A 188 13.06 11.57 11.51
C ILE A 188 13.84 11.28 12.78
N SER A 189 13.15 10.72 13.77
CA SER A 189 13.71 10.43 15.09
C SER A 189 14.90 9.47 15.01
N ARG A 190 15.83 9.60 15.98
CA ARG A 190 16.95 8.67 16.13
C ARG A 190 16.48 7.21 16.24
N ARG A 191 15.40 6.94 16.98
CA ARG A 191 14.85 5.59 17.17
C ARG A 191 14.34 4.98 15.86
N ALA A 192 13.65 5.75 15.03
CA ALA A 192 13.18 5.29 13.72
C ALA A 192 14.37 4.91 12.82
N ARG A 193 15.43 5.73 12.82
CA ARG A 193 16.67 5.46 12.07
C ARG A 193 17.37 4.19 12.56
N GLU A 194 17.53 4.03 13.88
CA GLU A 194 18.15 2.84 14.49
C GLU A 194 17.39 1.55 14.13
N ARG A 195 16.07 1.62 13.96
CA ARG A 195 15.25 0.47 13.50
C ARG A 195 15.34 0.24 11.99
N GLY A 196 15.33 1.31 11.19
CA GLY A 196 15.23 1.25 9.73
C GLY A 196 16.54 0.94 9.01
N VAL A 197 17.65 1.54 9.46
CA VAL A 197 18.96 1.42 8.78
C VAL A 197 19.39 -0.04 8.55
N PRO A 198 19.30 -0.95 9.55
CA PRO A 198 19.69 -2.34 9.34
C PRO A 198 18.76 -3.08 8.35
N GLN A 199 17.53 -2.61 8.17
CA GLN A 199 16.46 -3.33 7.44
C GLN A 199 16.36 -2.93 5.96
N LEU A 200 17.15 -1.96 5.50
CA LEU A 200 17.15 -1.55 4.09
C LEU A 200 17.51 -2.73 3.17
N GLY A 201 16.69 -2.97 2.15
CA GLY A 201 16.86 -4.11 1.25
C GLY A 201 16.39 -5.44 1.84
N THR A 202 15.35 -5.43 2.69
CA THR A 202 14.67 -6.64 3.19
C THR A 202 13.17 -6.59 2.90
N LEU A 203 12.52 -7.76 2.79
CA LEU A 203 11.07 -7.84 2.64
C LEU A 203 10.35 -7.55 3.96
N GLY A 204 10.83 -8.14 5.06
CA GLY A 204 10.13 -8.10 6.33
C GLY A 204 9.18 -9.25 6.58
N SER A 205 8.06 -8.96 7.22
CA SER A 205 7.11 -9.93 7.75
C SER A 205 5.68 -9.41 7.60
N GLY A 206 4.68 -10.18 8.04
CA GLY A 206 3.27 -9.81 7.92
C GLY A 206 2.76 -10.20 6.54
N ASN A 207 2.09 -9.28 5.85
CA ASN A 207 1.60 -9.47 4.49
C ASN A 207 2.65 -9.16 3.41
N HIS A 208 3.93 -8.97 3.77
CA HIS A 208 5.02 -8.70 2.83
C HIS A 208 5.52 -9.99 2.19
N PHE A 209 5.73 -9.95 0.87
CA PHE A 209 6.13 -11.12 0.08
C PHE A 209 6.89 -10.72 -1.18
N LEU A 210 7.56 -11.71 -1.77
CA LEU A 210 7.97 -11.69 -3.16
C LEU A 210 7.39 -12.95 -3.81
N GLU A 211 6.60 -12.77 -4.85
CA GLU A 211 5.90 -13.85 -5.54
C GLU A 211 6.27 -13.87 -7.02
N LEU A 212 6.35 -15.09 -7.57
CA LEU A 212 6.40 -15.34 -8.99
C LEU A 212 4.98 -15.73 -9.41
N GLN A 213 4.40 -14.95 -10.31
CA GLN A 213 3.00 -15.10 -10.72
C GLN A 213 2.92 -15.35 -12.22
N VAL A 214 1.87 -16.06 -12.64
CA VAL A 214 1.55 -16.33 -14.04
C VAL A 214 0.36 -15.46 -14.41
N VAL A 215 0.42 -14.80 -15.58
CA VAL A 215 -0.75 -14.13 -16.16
C VAL A 215 -1.73 -15.21 -16.63
N ASP A 216 -2.76 -15.49 -15.86
CA ASP A 216 -3.75 -16.54 -16.16
C ASP A 216 -4.87 -16.06 -17.11
N GLU A 217 -5.26 -14.79 -16.98
CA GLU A 217 -6.34 -14.19 -17.78
C GLU A 217 -6.05 -12.72 -18.12
N ILE A 218 -6.47 -12.28 -19.31
CA ILE A 218 -6.36 -10.89 -19.78
C ILE A 218 -7.77 -10.35 -20.07
N PHE A 219 -8.23 -9.41 -19.24
CA PHE A 219 -9.56 -8.80 -19.38
C PHE A 219 -9.61 -7.60 -20.34
N ASP A 220 -8.52 -6.84 -20.44
CA ASP A 220 -8.37 -5.71 -21.36
C ASP A 220 -7.02 -5.83 -22.08
N GLU A 221 -7.03 -6.34 -23.31
CA GLU A 221 -5.82 -6.54 -24.09
C GLU A 221 -5.08 -5.24 -24.42
N LYS A 222 -5.79 -4.12 -24.56
CA LYS A 222 -5.16 -2.84 -24.91
C LYS A 222 -4.37 -2.32 -23.72
N ALA A 223 -4.98 -2.33 -22.53
CA ALA A 223 -4.30 -1.94 -21.30
C ALA A 223 -3.13 -2.90 -20.99
N ALA A 224 -3.34 -4.21 -21.13
CA ALA A 224 -2.31 -5.22 -20.94
C ALA A 224 -1.08 -4.96 -21.82
N ARG A 225 -1.27 -4.78 -23.14
CA ARG A 225 -0.17 -4.46 -24.07
C ARG A 225 0.59 -3.18 -23.70
N VAL A 226 -0.11 -2.13 -23.25
CA VAL A 226 0.55 -0.89 -22.79
C VAL A 226 1.42 -1.14 -21.55
N MET A 227 1.02 -2.06 -20.67
CA MET A 227 1.79 -2.46 -19.49
C MET A 227 2.87 -3.51 -19.80
N GLY A 228 3.01 -3.95 -21.06
CA GLY A 228 3.90 -5.05 -21.42
C GLY A 228 3.44 -6.39 -20.84
N ILE A 229 2.14 -6.63 -20.81
CA ILE A 229 1.55 -7.94 -20.57
C ILE A 229 1.04 -8.42 -21.92
N ASP A 230 1.82 -9.29 -22.55
CA ASP A 230 1.70 -9.59 -23.98
C ASP A 230 0.83 -10.84 -24.22
N GLU A 231 0.81 -11.79 -23.28
CA GLU A 231 0.08 -13.05 -23.40
C GLU A 231 -0.23 -13.72 -22.05
N VAL A 232 -1.20 -14.64 -22.06
CA VAL A 232 -1.46 -15.58 -20.97
C VAL A 232 -0.28 -16.57 -20.88
N GLY A 233 0.12 -16.90 -19.65
CA GLY A 233 1.30 -17.71 -19.35
C GLY A 233 2.57 -16.90 -19.09
N GLN A 234 2.54 -15.56 -19.26
CA GLN A 234 3.70 -14.71 -18.99
C GLN A 234 4.01 -14.67 -17.48
N ILE A 235 5.30 -14.79 -17.13
CA ILE A 235 5.75 -14.72 -15.74
C ILE A 235 5.99 -13.28 -15.30
N MET A 236 5.47 -12.95 -14.12
CA MET A 236 5.60 -11.66 -13.47
C MET A 236 6.19 -11.83 -12.07
N VAL A 237 6.89 -10.82 -11.56
CA VAL A 237 7.41 -10.81 -10.18
C VAL A 237 6.72 -9.72 -9.39
N PHE A 238 6.03 -10.10 -8.32
CA PHE A 238 5.36 -9.18 -7.42
C PHE A 238 6.21 -9.00 -6.17
N ILE A 239 6.46 -7.76 -5.79
CA ILE A 239 7.21 -7.40 -4.59
C ILE A 239 6.31 -6.53 -3.73
N HIS A 240 5.94 -7.01 -2.55
CA HIS A 240 5.13 -6.28 -1.59
C HIS A 240 5.92 -6.06 -0.30
N THR A 241 6.26 -4.81 -0.02
CA THR A 241 6.98 -4.39 1.19
C THR A 241 6.75 -2.90 1.44
N GLY A 242 7.35 -2.34 2.47
CA GLY A 242 7.19 -0.94 2.85
C GLY A 242 8.45 -0.31 3.43
N SER A 243 8.26 0.71 4.25
CA SER A 243 9.34 1.47 4.91
C SER A 243 10.04 0.70 6.03
N ARG A 244 9.60 -0.52 6.31
CA ARG A 244 10.13 -1.38 7.37
C ARG A 244 9.96 -0.70 8.73
N GLY A 245 10.89 -0.89 9.66
CA GLY A 245 10.82 -0.27 10.99
C GLY A 245 11.09 1.23 11.03
N LEU A 246 11.31 1.87 9.87
CA LEU A 246 11.57 3.31 9.76
C LEU A 246 10.29 4.15 9.83
N GLY A 247 9.21 3.69 9.19
CA GLY A 247 7.86 4.27 9.33
C GLY A 247 7.36 4.15 10.76
#